data_AF-A0A3D3Z1J8-F1
#
_entry.id   AF-A0A3D3Z1J8-F1
#
_cell.length_a   1.000
_cell.length_b   1.000
_cell.length_c   1.000
_cell.angle_alpha   90.00
_cell.angle_beta   90.00
_cell.angle_gamma   90.00
#
_symmetry.space_group_name_H-M   'P 1'
#
loop_
_entity.id
_entity.type
_entity.pdbx_description
1 polymer ?
#
loop_
_entity_poly.entity_id
_entity_poly.type
_entity_poly.pdbx_seq_one_letter_code
_entity_poly.pdbx_strand_id
1 'polypeptide(L)'
;DASDREIDRILTNQARQNGATLETFFRDLADIGVSAQSYRDKTRAEVVWQRIVSGRFGSRVRVNRDQVKAALDRILANTNKPQFLISEI
;
A
#
# COMPACT_ATOMS: atom_id res chain seq x y z
N ASP A 1 18.47 2.43 -2.20
CA ASP A 1 18.11 2.95 -0.86
C ASP A 1 16.93 3.92 -0.98
N ALA A 2 16.13 4.09 0.07
CA ALA A 2 14.99 5.02 0.10
C ALA A 2 15.29 6.18 1.07
N SER A 3 15.32 7.40 0.54
CA SER A 3 15.73 8.59 1.30
C SER A 3 14.68 9.02 2.33
N ASP A 4 15.11 9.67 3.40
CA ASP A 4 14.20 10.15 4.46
C ASP A 4 13.11 11.08 3.93
N ARG A 5 13.47 11.99 3.01
CA ARG A 5 12.51 12.90 2.35
C ARG A 5 11.49 12.16 1.49
N GLU A 6 11.84 11.00 0.97
CA GLU A 6 10.88 10.15 0.24
C GLU A 6 9.89 9.51 1.21
N ILE A 7 10.40 8.95 2.31
CA ILE A 7 9.56 8.37 3.35
C ILE A 7 8.63 9.43 3.95
N ASP A 8 9.12 10.63 4.25
CA ASP A 8 8.30 11.75 4.72
C ASP A 8 7.13 12.07 3.79
N ARG A 9 7.40 12.12 2.48
CA ARG A 9 6.36 12.39 1.48
C ARG A 9 5.32 11.27 1.42
N ILE A 10 5.75 10.01 1.46
CA ILE A 10 4.84 8.86 1.47
C ILE A 10 3.94 8.91 2.70
N LEU A 11 4.52 9.12 3.88
CA LEU A 11 3.79 9.17 5.14
C LEU A 11 2.84 10.36 5.20
N THR A 12 3.27 11.53 4.72
CA THR A 12 2.40 12.71 4.61
C THR A 12 1.21 12.44 3.70
N ASN A 13 1.42 11.80 2.56
CA ASN A 13 0.34 11.46 1.64
C ASN A 13 -0.60 10.40 2.23
N GLN A 14 -0.08 9.45 3.02
CA GLN A 14 -0.89 8.44 3.69
C GLN A 14 -1.76 9.05 4.80
N ALA A 15 -1.20 9.95 5.60
CA ALA A 15 -1.96 10.70 6.60
C ALA A 15 -3.08 11.52 5.94
N ARG A 16 -2.77 12.25 4.85
CA ARG A 16 -3.75 13.06 4.10
C ARG A 16 -4.88 12.23 3.51
N GLN A 17 -4.60 11.03 3.00
CA GLN A 17 -5.63 10.10 2.49
C GLN A 17 -6.62 9.67 3.58
N ASN A 18 -6.20 9.71 4.85
CA ASN A 18 -7.04 9.40 6.00
C ASN A 18 -7.59 10.66 6.69
N GLY A 19 -7.51 11.84 6.03
CA GLY A 19 -7.99 13.10 6.59
C GLY A 19 -7.17 13.65 7.75
N ALA A 20 -5.97 13.11 7.99
CA ALA A 20 -5.09 13.49 9.09
C ALA A 20 -3.85 14.26 8.61
N THR A 21 -3.22 15.00 9.52
CA THR A 21 -1.86 15.50 9.33
C THR A 21 -0.85 14.43 9.73
N LEU A 22 0.39 14.56 9.27
CA LEU A 22 1.46 13.63 9.65
C LEU A 22 1.71 13.64 11.17
N GLU A 23 1.58 14.80 11.82
CA GLU A 23 1.73 14.93 13.27
C GLU A 23 0.60 14.24 14.04
N THR A 24 -0.66 14.42 13.62
CA THR A 24 -1.79 13.71 14.24
C THR A 24 -1.63 12.21 14.06
N PHE A 25 -1.26 11.76 12.85
CA PHE A 25 -1.01 10.35 12.57
C PHE A 25 0.05 9.73 13.49
N PHE A 26 1.17 10.41 13.73
CA PHE A 26 2.19 9.90 14.65
C PHE A 26 1.78 9.99 16.12
N ARG A 27 0.93 10.95 16.49
CA ARG A 27 0.35 11.02 17.83
C ARG A 27 -0.55 9.80 18.08
N ASP A 28 -1.44 9.49 17.14
CA ASP A 28 -2.34 8.34 17.23
C ASP A 28 -1.55 7.02 17.30
N LEU A 29 -0.43 6.92 16.57
CA LEU A 29 0.48 5.77 16.67
C LEU A 29 1.19 5.69 18.02
N ALA A 30 1.59 6.82 18.60
CA ALA A 30 2.22 6.86 19.91
C ALA A 30 1.24 6.41 21.01
N ASP A 31 -0.04 6.76 20.89
CA ASP A 31 -1.10 6.37 21.84
C ASP A 31 -1.30 4.84 21.91
N ILE A 32 -0.99 4.12 20.83
CA ILE A 32 -1.00 2.65 20.78
C ILE A 32 0.40 2.01 20.97
N GLY A 33 1.39 2.80 21.40
CA GLY A 33 2.74 2.33 21.71
C GLY A 33 3.67 2.13 20.51
N VAL A 34 3.32 2.65 19.33
CA VAL A 34 4.17 2.59 18.14
C VAL A 34 4.99 3.86 17.99
N SER A 35 6.32 3.72 17.98
CA SER A 35 7.20 4.87 17.77
C SER A 35 7.18 5.34 16.30
N ALA A 36 7.26 6.65 16.10
CA ALA A 36 7.36 7.24 14.76
C ALA A 36 8.56 6.69 13.97
N GLN A 37 9.69 6.48 14.66
CA GLN A 37 10.89 5.92 14.04
C GLN A 37 10.67 4.48 13.56
N SER A 38 10.08 3.63 14.40
CA SER A 38 9.77 2.24 14.01
C SER A 38 8.82 2.18 12.82
N TYR A 39 7.82 3.06 12.76
CA TYR A 39 6.91 3.13 11.61
C TYR A 39 7.63 3.59 10.34
N ARG A 40 8.52 4.60 10.45
CA ARG A 40 9.36 5.05 9.32
C ARG A 40 10.26 3.94 8.79
N ASP A 41 10.86 3.17 9.69
CA ASP A 41 11.74 2.06 9.32
C ASP A 41 10.97 0.93 8.64
N LYS A 42 9.76 0.61 9.13
CA LYS A 42 8.83 -0.29 8.45
C LYS A 42 8.51 0.20 7.03
N THR A 43 8.08 1.45 6.87
CA THR A 43 7.76 2.01 5.54
C THR A 43 8.98 2.01 4.62
N ARG A 44 10.17 2.31 5.13
CA ARG A 44 11.42 2.22 4.35
C ARG A 44 11.67 0.80 3.86
N ALA A 45 11.49 -0.20 4.73
CA ALA A 45 11.65 -1.60 4.37
C ALA A 45 10.64 -2.02 3.27
N GLU A 46 9.38 -1.61 3.38
CA GLU A 46 8.34 -1.87 2.38
C GLU A 46 8.69 -1.27 1.01
N VAL A 47 9.14 -0.01 0.98
CA VAL A 47 9.53 0.66 -0.27
C VAL A 47 10.75 -0.01 -0.91
N VAL A 48 11.78 -0.31 -0.10
CA VAL A 48 12.99 -0.99 -0.59
C VAL A 48 12.63 -2.39 -1.13
N TRP A 49 11.79 -3.13 -0.42
CA TRP A 49 11.30 -4.43 -0.86
C TRP A 49 10.56 -4.34 -2.19
N GLN A 50 9.60 -3.42 -2.32
CA GLN A 50 8.86 -3.23 -3.57
C GLN A 50 9.79 -2.92 -4.74
N ARG A 51 10.83 -2.11 -4.53
CA ARG A 51 11.85 -1.80 -5.55
C ARG A 51 12.67 -3.02 -5.93
N ILE A 52 13.06 -3.84 -4.96
CA ILE A 52 13.79 -5.10 -5.21
C ILE A 52 12.94 -6.05 -6.04
N VAL A 53 11.69 -6.28 -5.63
CA VAL A 53 10.74 -7.14 -6.35
C VAL A 53 10.49 -6.60 -7.76
N SER A 54 10.20 -5.31 -7.89
CA SER A 54 9.94 -4.68 -9.19
C SER A 54 11.19 -4.67 -10.08
N GLY A 55 12.39 -4.50 -9.54
CA GLY A 55 13.63 -4.59 -10.30
C GLY A 55 13.91 -6.02 -10.77
N ARG A 56 13.67 -7.02 -9.92
CA ARG A 56 13.89 -8.44 -10.21
C ARG A 56 12.88 -9.01 -11.21
N PHE A 57 11.61 -8.63 -11.09
CA PHE A 57 10.53 -9.21 -11.88
C PHE A 57 9.96 -8.25 -12.94
N GLY A 58 10.09 -6.94 -12.78
CA GLY A 58 9.53 -5.94 -13.69
C GLY A 58 10.11 -5.97 -15.10
N SER A 59 11.37 -6.40 -15.26
CA SER A 59 11.97 -6.62 -16.60
C SER A 59 11.43 -7.87 -17.31
N ARG A 60 10.79 -8.80 -16.58
CA ARG A 60 10.24 -10.06 -17.12
C ARG A 60 8.73 -10.00 -17.33
N VAL A 61 8.04 -9.05 -16.69
CA VAL A 61 6.59 -8.86 -16.84
C VAL A 61 6.34 -7.91 -18.01
N ARG A 62 6.04 -8.47 -19.19
CA ARG A 62 5.44 -7.70 -20.30
C ARG A 62 3.92 -7.77 -20.14
N VAL A 63 3.28 -6.64 -19.86
CA VAL A 63 1.82 -6.54 -19.81
C VAL A 63 1.31 -6.16 -21.20
N ASN A 64 0.57 -7.06 -21.85
CA ASN A 64 -0.14 -6.76 -23.09
C ASN A 64 -1.57 -6.26 -22.81
N ARG A 65 -2.14 -5.43 -23.69
CA ARG A 65 -3.50 -4.89 -23.58
C ARG A 65 -4.55 -5.99 -23.41
N ASP A 66 -4.38 -7.13 -24.07
CA ASP A 66 -5.30 -8.27 -23.98
C ASP A 66 -5.34 -8.88 -22.56
N GLN A 67 -4.21 -8.89 -21.86
CA GLN A 67 -4.13 -9.39 -20.48
C GLN A 67 -4.81 -8.43 -19.49
N VAL A 68 -4.71 -7.11 -19.74
CA VAL A 68 -5.44 -6.10 -18.95
C VAL A 68 -6.94 -6.23 -19.16
N LYS A 69 -7.38 -6.43 -20.41
CA LYS A 69 -8.80 -6.65 -20.73
C LYS A 69 -9.33 -7.92 -20.06
N ALA A 70 -8.59 -9.04 -20.13
CA ALA A 70 -8.98 -10.27 -19.46
C ALA A 70 -9.04 -10.13 -17.92
N ALA A 71 -8.12 -9.38 -17.31
CA ALA A 71 -8.16 -9.07 -15.89
C ALA A 71 -9.35 -8.19 -15.51
N LEU A 72 -9.66 -7.18 -16.33
CA LEU A 72 -10.82 -6.30 -16.14
C LEU A 72 -12.14 -7.08 -16.25
N ASP A 73 -12.27 -7.92 -17.29
CA ASP A 73 -13.44 -8.77 -17.50
C ASP A 73 -13.62 -9.75 -16.32
N ARG A 74 -12.53 -10.28 -15.76
CA ARG A 74 -12.56 -11.11 -14.53
C ARG A 74 -13.01 -10.34 -13.30
N ILE A 75 -12.54 -9.10 -13.11
CA ILE A 75 -12.94 -8.26 -11.97
C ILE A 75 -14.45 -7.97 -12.08
N LEU A 76 -14.92 -7.53 -13.25
CA LEU A 76 -16.34 -7.24 -13.50
C LEU A 76 -17.23 -8.48 -13.34
N ALA A 77 -16.78 -9.65 -13.80
CA ALA A 77 -17.50 -10.91 -13.61
C ALA A 77 -17.59 -11.35 -12.14
N ASN A 78 -16.63 -10.98 -11.30
CA ASN A 78 -16.66 -11.23 -9.86
C ASN A 78 -17.52 -10.21 -9.09
N THR A 79 -17.74 -9.01 -9.65
CA THR A 79 -18.65 -8.00 -9.08
C THR A 79 -20.12 -8.45 -9.12
N ASN A 80 -20.49 -9.36 -10.04
CA ASN A 80 -21.84 -9.92 -10.14
C ASN A 80 -22.10 -11.16 -9.27
N LYS A 81 -21.17 -11.54 -8.37
CA LYS A 81 -21.42 -12.61 -7.39
C LYS A 81 -21.84 -12.00 -6.06
N PRO A 82 -23.05 -12.27 -5.54
CA PRO A 82 -23.44 -11.80 -4.21
C PRO A 82 -22.47 -12.35 -3.17
N GLN A 83 -21.75 -11.44 -2.53
CA GLN A 83 -20.78 -11.76 -1.49
C GLN A 83 -21.59 -11.83 -0.18
N PHE A 84 -21.91 -13.04 0.28
CA PHE A 84 -22.48 -13.20 1.61
C PHE A 84 -21.35 -13.03 2.62
N LEU A 85 -21.37 -11.91 3.34
CA LEU A 85 -20.66 -11.79 4.61
C LEU A 85 -21.32 -12.80 5.55
N ILE A 86 -20.74 -13.99 5.71
CA ILE A 86 -21.10 -14.85 6.83
C ILE A 86 -20.46 -14.22 8.06
N SER A 87 -21.16 -13.27 8.66
CA SER A 87 -21.05 -13.05 10.08
C SER A 87 -21.78 -14.22 10.75
N GLU A 88 -21.04 -15.11 11.38
CA GLU A 88 -21.60 -15.96 12.43
C GLU A 88 -21.09 -15.44 13.78
N ILE A 89 -22.03 -15.48 14.74
CA ILE A 89 -22.04 -14.87 16.07
C ILE A 89 -21.35 -15.79 17.06
#